data_AF-A0A2N6L5Z8-F1
#
_entry.id   AF-A0A2N6L5Z8-F1
#
_cell.length_a   1.000
_cell.length_b   1.000
_cell.length_c   1.000
_cell.angle_alpha   90.00
_cell.angle_beta   90.00
_cell.angle_gamma   90.00
#
_symmetry.space_group_name_H-M   'P 1'
#
loop_
_entity.id
_entity.type
_entity.pdbx_description
1 polymer ?
#
loop_
_entity_poly.entity_id
_entity_poly.type
_entity_poly.pdbx_seq_one_letter_code
_entity_poly.pdbx_strand_id
1 'polypeptide(L)'
;MRKKKFYQEWLTQVQNFPFGILSLFRVSTREYDPRTARWLQRDPIDVAGGHPNVYLYCLNQPVTRTDPSGQDCIVVFIHGTMSSDKTFSKEFMDHASKSLGAVAQYNYAWKSSSRPLGSTANRYSIQGPEADAFKDFIENIPNPSGLPIVVIGHSNGGNVAAYAAQDGAPIYAIVRLGSPPDAQITPQRMEHVTVFDVYDPKDTVAGSRVNDAQIFGFQGQRHQGSCWYTIRVNAPAKRNLIPDDKEKHTNMHSIEVWNQLLKDTTFKRFAESMQNYKKP
;
A
#
# COMPACT_ATOMS: atom_id res chain seq x y z
N MET A 1 -3.92 13.50 -30.69
CA MET A 1 -5.03 14.42 -31.06
C MET A 1 -6.27 14.32 -30.16
N ARG A 2 -6.64 13.18 -29.57
CA ARG A 2 -7.84 13.05 -28.70
C ARG A 2 -7.77 13.76 -27.32
N LYS A 3 -6.60 13.83 -26.67
CA LYS A 3 -6.43 14.53 -25.36
C LYS A 3 -6.67 16.05 -25.43
N LYS A 4 -6.26 16.69 -26.53
CA LYS A 4 -6.49 18.13 -26.75
C LYS A 4 -7.96 18.46 -26.98
N LYS A 5 -8.71 17.56 -27.64
CA LYS A 5 -10.14 17.77 -27.93
C LYS A 5 -10.97 17.74 -26.64
N PHE A 6 -10.72 16.79 -25.74
CA PHE A 6 -11.37 16.73 -24.42
C PHE A 6 -11.03 17.94 -23.53
N TYR A 7 -9.77 18.37 -23.50
CA TYR A 7 -9.36 19.56 -22.73
C TYR A 7 -9.99 20.86 -23.27
N GLN A 8 -10.13 20.98 -24.58
CA GLN A 8 -10.79 22.13 -25.21
C GLN A 8 -12.31 22.08 -25.02
N GLU A 9 -12.94 20.90 -25.06
CA GLU A 9 -14.35 20.69 -24.71
C GLU A 9 -14.62 20.97 -23.22
N TRP A 10 -13.68 20.63 -22.32
CA TRP A 10 -13.73 20.97 -20.89
C TRP A 10 -13.63 22.48 -20.66
N LEU A 11 -12.67 23.17 -21.28
CA LEU A 11 -12.53 24.62 -21.15
C LEU A 11 -13.73 25.39 -21.75
N THR A 12 -14.29 24.94 -22.88
CA THR A 12 -15.49 25.58 -23.48
C THR A 12 -16.75 25.35 -22.66
N GLN A 13 -16.87 24.23 -21.93
CA GLN A 13 -17.96 24.02 -20.97
C GLN A 13 -17.77 24.86 -19.70
N VAL A 14 -16.54 25.15 -19.29
CA VAL A 14 -16.25 25.95 -18.09
C VAL A 14 -16.32 27.46 -18.34
N GLN A 15 -16.03 27.94 -19.57
CA GLN A 15 -15.97 29.39 -19.88
C GLN A 15 -17.28 29.99 -20.44
N ASN A 16 -18.24 29.19 -20.91
CA ASN A 16 -19.45 29.70 -21.56
C ASN A 16 -20.70 29.79 -20.67
N PHE A 17 -20.58 29.72 -19.35
CA PHE A 17 -21.71 29.97 -18.47
C PHE A 17 -21.76 31.43 -18.02
N PRO A 18 -22.75 32.22 -18.47
CA PRO A 18 -22.96 33.56 -17.96
C PRO A 18 -23.28 33.47 -16.46
N PHE A 19 -22.67 34.37 -15.71
CA PHE A 19 -22.83 34.61 -14.27
C PHE A 19 -24.07 33.97 -13.61
N GLY A 20 -23.80 32.91 -12.84
CA GLY A 20 -24.60 32.50 -11.69
C GLY A 20 -25.76 31.53 -11.95
N ILE A 21 -25.51 30.22 -12.04
CA ILE A 21 -26.45 29.17 -11.59
C ILE A 21 -25.66 27.96 -11.02
N LEU A 22 -26.17 27.45 -9.90
CA LEU A 22 -25.74 26.31 -9.10
C LEU A 22 -25.75 24.98 -9.88
N SER A 23 -24.58 24.45 -10.23
CA SER A 23 -24.48 23.13 -10.88
C SER A 23 -23.73 22.14 -10.00
N LEU A 24 -24.46 21.16 -9.47
CA LEU A 24 -23.88 19.93 -8.93
C LEU A 24 -23.39 19.09 -10.10
N PHE A 25 -22.17 18.59 -10.01
CA PHE A 25 -21.61 17.72 -11.03
C PHE A 25 -21.95 16.27 -10.68
N ARG A 26 -22.76 15.62 -11.51
CA ARG A 26 -23.00 14.19 -11.38
C ARG A 26 -21.83 13.44 -12.01
N VAL A 27 -21.02 12.80 -11.18
CA VAL A 27 -19.90 11.97 -11.60
C VAL A 27 -20.25 10.52 -11.28
N SER A 28 -20.66 9.78 -12.31
CA SER A 28 -21.21 8.42 -12.15
C SER A 28 -22.39 8.41 -11.15
N THR A 29 -22.26 7.74 -10.01
CA THR A 29 -23.31 7.56 -9.00
C THR A 29 -23.30 8.58 -7.87
N ARG A 30 -22.32 9.51 -7.83
CA ARG A 30 -22.20 10.54 -6.80
C ARG A 30 -22.30 11.95 -7.39
N GLU A 31 -22.73 12.87 -6.55
CA GLU A 31 -22.85 14.29 -6.84
C GLU A 31 -21.70 15.01 -6.16
N TYR A 32 -20.92 15.75 -6.94
CA TYR A 32 -19.83 16.59 -6.48
C TYR A 32 -20.32 18.03 -6.39
N ASP A 33 -20.12 18.65 -5.21
CA ASP A 33 -20.34 20.09 -5.03
C ASP A 33 -18.99 20.82 -5.19
N PRO A 34 -18.78 21.49 -6.34
CA PRO A 34 -17.53 22.19 -6.62
C PRO A 34 -17.29 23.36 -5.67
N ARG A 35 -18.32 23.92 -5.01
CA ARG A 35 -18.16 25.02 -4.05
C ARG A 35 -17.49 24.58 -2.76
N THR A 36 -17.73 23.33 -2.38
CA THR A 36 -17.17 22.74 -1.14
C THR A 36 -15.99 21.81 -1.42
N ALA A 37 -15.69 21.56 -2.70
CA ALA A 37 -14.69 20.60 -3.17
C ALA A 37 -14.90 19.18 -2.59
N ARG A 38 -16.16 18.75 -2.47
CA ARG A 38 -16.53 17.49 -1.81
C ARG A 38 -17.60 16.73 -2.58
N TRP A 39 -17.63 15.43 -2.36
CA TRP A 39 -18.81 14.62 -2.66
C TRP A 39 -19.94 14.96 -1.67
N LEU A 40 -21.18 14.96 -2.15
CA LEU A 40 -22.37 15.14 -1.30
C LEU A 40 -22.77 13.84 -0.59
N GLN A 41 -22.55 12.71 -1.22
CA GLN A 41 -22.74 11.39 -0.64
C GLN A 41 -21.46 10.95 0.07
N ARG A 42 -21.59 10.16 1.15
CA ARG A 42 -20.48 9.46 1.80
C ARG A 42 -19.80 8.52 0.82
N ASP A 43 -18.48 8.34 0.93
CA ASP A 43 -17.79 7.33 0.15
C ASP A 43 -18.27 5.93 0.54
N PRO A 44 -18.79 5.12 -0.41
CA PRO A 44 -19.20 3.75 -0.12
C PRO A 44 -18.07 2.86 0.42
N ILE A 45 -16.80 3.19 0.10
CA ILE A 45 -15.62 2.51 0.64
C ILE A 45 -15.35 2.86 2.11
N ASP A 46 -15.97 3.94 2.60
CA ASP A 46 -15.73 4.50 3.92
C ASP A 46 -14.24 4.82 4.17
N VAL A 47 -13.82 4.88 5.43
CA VAL A 47 -12.41 5.12 5.81
C VAL A 47 -11.44 4.07 5.28
N ALA A 48 -11.91 2.94 4.73
CA ALA A 48 -11.06 1.92 4.12
C ALA A 48 -10.37 2.43 2.83
N GLY A 49 -10.82 3.56 2.27
CA GLY A 49 -10.13 4.28 1.19
C GLY A 49 -8.86 5.03 1.60
N GLY A 50 -8.35 4.81 2.82
CA GLY A 50 -7.06 5.35 3.27
C GLY A 50 -7.11 6.82 3.70
N HIS A 51 -8.30 7.40 3.85
CA HIS A 51 -8.46 8.75 4.39
C HIS A 51 -9.71 8.84 5.29
N PRO A 52 -9.62 9.45 6.48
CA PRO A 52 -10.74 9.50 7.43
C PRO A 52 -11.92 10.37 6.94
N ASN A 53 -11.65 11.35 6.08
CA ASN A 53 -12.69 12.14 5.43
C ASN A 53 -13.20 11.44 4.15
N VAL A 54 -14.35 10.78 4.31
CA VAL A 54 -15.11 10.04 3.29
C VAL A 54 -15.88 10.91 2.30
N TYR A 55 -15.65 12.22 2.31
CA TYR A 55 -16.25 13.17 1.36
C TYR A 55 -15.22 13.80 0.44
N LEU A 56 -13.95 13.38 0.52
CA LEU A 56 -12.89 13.96 -0.31
C LEU A 56 -12.98 13.54 -1.77
N TYR A 57 -12.75 14.52 -2.63
CA TYR A 57 -12.44 14.29 -4.03
C TYR A 57 -10.92 14.42 -4.22
N CYS A 58 -10.29 13.41 -4.82
CA CYS A 58 -8.86 13.40 -5.12
C CYS A 58 -7.94 13.80 -3.94
N LEU A 59 -8.20 13.29 -2.73
CA LEU A 59 -7.48 13.69 -1.49
C LEU A 59 -7.37 15.21 -1.29
N ASN A 60 -8.39 15.97 -1.70
CA ASN A 60 -8.42 17.43 -1.62
C ASN A 60 -7.38 18.15 -2.51
N GLN A 61 -6.90 17.49 -3.57
CA GLN A 61 -5.97 18.07 -4.55
C GLN A 61 -6.55 18.09 -5.98
N PRO A 62 -7.75 18.69 -6.21
CA PRO A 62 -8.46 18.61 -7.49
C PRO A 62 -7.80 19.36 -8.65
N VAL A 63 -6.80 20.21 -8.36
CA VAL A 63 -6.04 20.97 -9.36
C VAL A 63 -4.94 20.12 -9.98
N THR A 64 -4.31 19.23 -9.20
CA THR A 64 -3.19 18.38 -9.63
C THR A 64 -3.58 16.94 -9.83
N ARG A 65 -4.78 16.55 -9.40
CA ARG A 65 -5.29 15.18 -9.51
C ARG A 65 -6.62 15.20 -10.23
N THR A 66 -6.74 14.30 -11.19
CA THR A 66 -8.00 13.92 -11.79
C THR A 66 -8.14 12.43 -11.55
N ASP A 67 -9.36 11.96 -11.35
CA ASP A 67 -9.64 10.53 -11.22
C ASP A 67 -10.53 10.04 -12.40
N PRO A 68 -9.96 9.85 -13.61
CA PRO A 68 -10.76 9.51 -14.79
C PRO A 68 -11.15 8.03 -14.87
N SER A 69 -10.55 7.16 -14.03
CA SER A 69 -10.79 5.71 -14.02
C SER A 69 -10.99 5.10 -12.62
N GLY A 70 -10.47 5.69 -11.55
CA GLY A 70 -10.49 5.13 -10.18
C GLY A 70 -9.73 3.82 -9.98
N GLN A 71 -8.92 3.35 -10.95
CA GLN A 71 -8.58 1.92 -11.09
C GLN A 71 -7.10 1.55 -11.03
N ASP A 72 -6.19 2.50 -10.86
CA ASP A 72 -4.79 2.28 -11.20
C ASP A 72 -3.88 2.56 -9.99
N CYS A 73 -3.01 1.61 -9.64
CA CYS A 73 -1.96 1.81 -8.64
C CYS A 73 -0.58 1.40 -9.15
N ILE A 74 0.44 1.80 -8.41
CA ILE A 74 1.81 1.31 -8.59
C ILE A 74 2.13 0.36 -7.45
N VAL A 75 2.65 -0.82 -7.77
CA VAL A 75 3.12 -1.77 -6.76
C VAL A 75 4.65 -1.77 -6.71
N VAL A 76 5.20 -1.73 -5.51
CA VAL A 76 6.65 -1.79 -5.28
C VAL A 76 6.97 -2.97 -4.37
N PHE A 77 7.83 -3.88 -4.82
CA PHE A 77 8.30 -5.01 -4.05
C PHE A 77 9.63 -4.65 -3.36
N ILE A 78 9.78 -5.04 -2.09
CA ILE A 78 11.03 -4.86 -1.34
C ILE A 78 11.39 -6.14 -0.57
N HIS A 79 12.59 -6.65 -0.83
CA HIS A 79 13.04 -7.92 -0.27
C HIS A 79 13.63 -7.80 1.15
N GLY A 80 13.84 -8.95 1.79
CA GLY A 80 14.39 -9.07 3.13
C GLY A 80 15.91 -8.92 3.23
N THR A 81 16.42 -9.05 4.46
CA THR A 81 17.85 -9.16 4.75
C THR A 81 18.37 -10.53 4.32
N MET A 82 19.64 -10.60 3.93
CA MET A 82 20.31 -11.77 3.36
C MET A 82 19.63 -12.32 2.10
N SER A 83 18.92 -11.46 1.36
CA SER A 83 18.22 -11.82 0.12
C SER A 83 18.45 -10.78 -0.99
N SER A 84 17.72 -10.88 -2.10
CA SER A 84 17.84 -10.00 -3.27
C SER A 84 16.49 -9.70 -3.93
N ASP A 85 16.52 -8.91 -5.01
CA ASP A 85 15.39 -8.69 -5.92
C ASP A 85 14.80 -9.99 -6.49
N LYS A 86 15.50 -11.12 -6.41
CA LYS A 86 14.99 -12.44 -6.81
C LYS A 86 14.09 -13.11 -5.78
N THR A 87 13.89 -12.50 -4.60
CA THR A 87 13.04 -13.04 -3.52
C THR A 87 11.62 -13.32 -4.00
N PHE A 88 11.05 -12.35 -4.71
CA PHE A 88 9.72 -12.50 -5.28
C PHE A 88 9.85 -13.15 -6.65
N SER A 89 9.20 -14.30 -6.84
CA SER A 89 9.10 -14.89 -8.16
C SER A 89 8.26 -14.00 -9.08
N LYS A 90 8.50 -14.08 -10.39
CA LYS A 90 7.72 -13.30 -11.36
C LYS A 90 6.23 -13.63 -11.28
N GLU A 91 5.90 -14.90 -11.08
CA GLU A 91 4.52 -15.38 -10.94
C GLU A 91 3.85 -14.78 -9.71
N PHE A 92 4.56 -14.70 -8.58
CA PHE A 92 4.03 -14.04 -7.38
C PHE A 92 3.81 -12.54 -7.61
N MET A 93 4.81 -11.84 -8.17
CA MET A 93 4.70 -10.40 -8.42
C MET A 93 3.53 -10.08 -9.35
N ASP A 94 3.41 -10.81 -10.46
CA ASP A 94 2.34 -10.61 -11.43
C ASP A 94 0.96 -10.92 -10.82
N HIS A 95 0.86 -11.98 -10.01
CA HIS A 95 -0.39 -12.34 -9.32
C HIS A 95 -0.82 -11.28 -8.31
N ALA A 96 0.12 -10.80 -7.48
CA ALA A 96 -0.14 -9.77 -6.48
C ALA A 96 -0.50 -8.43 -7.14
N SER A 97 0.31 -7.95 -8.08
CA SER A 97 0.08 -6.71 -8.82
C SER A 97 -1.27 -6.71 -9.54
N LYS A 98 -1.61 -7.81 -10.24
CA LYS A 98 -2.91 -7.95 -10.91
C LYS A 98 -4.07 -7.92 -9.93
N SER A 99 -3.93 -8.57 -8.77
CA SER A 99 -4.97 -8.58 -7.73
C SER A 99 -5.23 -7.21 -7.08
N LEU A 100 -4.34 -6.23 -7.31
CA LEU A 100 -4.46 -4.86 -6.83
C LEU A 100 -4.72 -3.85 -7.95
N GLY A 101 -4.94 -4.29 -9.20
CA GLY A 101 -5.15 -3.37 -10.33
C GLY A 101 -3.91 -2.53 -10.67
N ALA A 102 -2.71 -3.05 -10.40
CA ALA A 102 -1.48 -2.30 -10.65
C ALA A 102 -1.25 -2.08 -12.15
N VAL A 103 -0.94 -0.83 -12.53
CA VAL A 103 -0.55 -0.47 -13.90
C VAL A 103 0.96 -0.45 -14.10
N ALA A 104 1.72 -0.44 -13.00
CA ALA A 104 3.16 -0.57 -12.99
C ALA A 104 3.61 -1.34 -11.76
N GLN A 105 4.69 -2.10 -11.92
CA GLN A 105 5.35 -2.79 -10.82
C GLN A 105 6.85 -2.51 -10.83
N TYR A 106 7.42 -2.29 -9.65
CA TYR A 106 8.84 -2.08 -9.45
C TYR A 106 9.38 -3.03 -8.40
N ASN A 107 10.65 -3.39 -8.51
CA ASN A 107 11.33 -4.26 -7.55
C ASN A 107 12.56 -3.52 -7.02
N TYR A 108 12.56 -3.23 -5.71
CA TYR A 108 13.60 -2.45 -5.07
C TYR A 108 14.60 -3.35 -4.34
N ALA A 109 15.87 -3.22 -4.74
CA ALA A 109 16.99 -3.90 -4.10
C ALA A 109 17.76 -2.94 -3.19
N TRP A 110 17.64 -3.14 -1.88
CA TRP A 110 18.31 -2.31 -0.88
C TRP A 110 19.76 -2.78 -0.66
N LYS A 111 20.69 -1.83 -0.55
CA LYS A 111 22.13 -2.07 -0.75
C LYS A 111 22.75 -2.87 0.38
N SER A 112 22.35 -2.57 1.62
CA SER A 112 22.84 -3.23 2.83
C SER A 112 22.11 -4.52 3.16
N SER A 113 21.28 -5.03 2.25
CA SER A 113 20.53 -6.27 2.45
C SER A 113 21.41 -7.48 2.79
N SER A 114 22.65 -7.55 2.29
CA SER A 114 23.60 -8.62 2.58
C SER A 114 24.20 -8.58 4.00
N ARG A 115 23.86 -7.58 4.82
CA ARG A 115 24.38 -7.44 6.21
C ARG A 115 23.44 -8.14 7.19
N PRO A 116 23.91 -9.07 8.03
CA PRO A 116 23.06 -9.71 9.03
C PRO A 116 22.59 -8.68 10.05
N LEU A 117 21.27 -8.51 10.17
CA LEU A 117 20.67 -7.61 11.16
C LEU A 117 20.50 -8.32 12.51
N GLY A 118 21.17 -7.80 13.54
CA GLY A 118 21.15 -8.31 14.92
C GLY A 118 19.92 -7.83 15.73
N SER A 119 20.15 -7.31 16.94
CA SER A 119 19.11 -6.78 17.84
C SER A 119 18.34 -5.59 17.23
N THR A 120 17.17 -5.27 17.78
CA THR A 120 16.29 -4.18 17.32
C THR A 120 16.99 -2.82 17.22
N ALA A 121 17.89 -2.50 18.15
CA ALA A 121 18.69 -1.26 18.09
C ALA A 121 19.64 -1.21 16.88
N ASN A 122 20.17 -2.36 16.44
CA ASN A 122 21.02 -2.46 15.25
C ASN A 122 20.22 -2.42 13.94
N ARG A 123 18.90 -2.71 14.01
CA ARG A 123 18.02 -2.69 12.83
C ARG A 123 17.80 -1.28 12.34
N TYR A 124 17.42 -0.34 13.20
CA TYR A 124 17.20 1.05 12.77
C TYR A 124 18.46 1.78 12.33
N SER A 125 19.61 1.56 12.99
CA SER A 125 20.87 2.18 12.55
C SER A 125 21.31 1.74 11.16
N ILE A 126 20.83 0.59 10.66
CA ILE A 126 21.14 0.07 9.32
C ILE A 126 19.98 0.30 8.35
N GLN A 127 18.74 0.15 8.80
CA GLN A 127 17.53 0.29 7.99
C GLN A 127 17.11 1.75 7.79
N GLY A 128 17.48 2.67 8.69
CA GLY A 128 17.19 4.10 8.56
C GLY A 128 17.80 4.70 7.28
N PRO A 129 19.13 4.58 7.07
CA PRO A 129 19.75 5.05 5.82
C PRO A 129 19.19 4.38 4.55
N GLU A 130 18.75 3.12 4.66
CA GLU A 130 18.12 2.40 3.54
C GLU A 130 16.66 2.84 3.34
N ALA A 131 15.98 3.30 4.39
CA ALA A 131 14.66 3.90 4.33
C ALA A 131 14.69 5.27 3.65
N ASP A 132 15.74 6.07 3.91
CA ASP A 132 15.99 7.32 3.17
C ASP A 132 16.19 7.02 1.68
N ALA A 133 17.07 6.06 1.35
CA ALA A 133 17.31 5.67 -0.04
C ALA A 133 16.06 5.07 -0.72
N PHE A 134 15.22 4.37 0.04
CA PHE A 134 13.95 3.84 -0.46
C PHE A 134 12.91 4.95 -0.65
N LYS A 135 12.84 5.91 0.26
CA LYS A 135 12.00 7.10 0.13
C LYS A 135 12.38 7.88 -1.13
N ASP A 136 13.66 8.15 -1.33
CA ASP A 136 14.16 8.81 -2.54
C ASP A 136 13.74 8.02 -3.80
N PHE A 137 13.85 6.70 -3.78
CA PHE A 137 13.38 5.86 -4.87
C PHE A 137 11.87 6.04 -5.13
N ILE A 138 11.04 5.95 -4.09
CA ILE A 138 9.58 6.09 -4.19
C ILE A 138 9.17 7.47 -4.73
N GLU A 139 9.82 8.53 -4.25
CA GLU A 139 9.56 9.91 -4.71
C GLU A 139 9.94 10.14 -6.17
N ASN A 140 10.88 9.35 -6.70
CA ASN A 140 11.34 9.43 -8.09
C ASN A 140 10.70 8.39 -9.01
N ILE A 141 9.75 7.57 -8.54
CA ILE A 141 8.97 6.69 -9.42
C ILE A 141 8.19 7.54 -10.43
N PRO A 142 8.24 7.22 -11.74
CA PRO A 142 7.41 7.87 -12.74
C PRO A 142 5.90 7.75 -12.43
N ASN A 143 5.35 8.77 -11.77
CA ASN A 143 3.97 8.80 -11.33
C ASN A 143 3.29 10.15 -11.63
N PRO A 144 3.21 10.57 -12.91
CA PRO A 144 2.66 11.88 -13.29
C PRO A 144 1.18 12.03 -12.98
N SER A 145 0.45 10.93 -12.74
CA SER A 145 -0.96 10.91 -12.39
C SER A 145 -1.21 10.87 -10.88
N GLY A 146 -0.17 10.80 -10.05
CA GLY A 146 -0.30 10.72 -8.60
C GLY A 146 -1.05 9.47 -8.12
N LEU A 147 -0.85 8.34 -8.80
CA LEU A 147 -1.46 7.06 -8.46
C LEU A 147 -1.04 6.60 -7.06
N PRO A 148 -1.91 5.91 -6.31
CA PRO A 148 -1.53 5.27 -5.06
C PRO A 148 -0.33 4.33 -5.25
N ILE A 149 0.63 4.38 -4.32
CA ILE A 149 1.77 3.47 -4.29
C ILE A 149 1.56 2.45 -3.17
N VAL A 150 1.48 1.17 -3.53
CA VAL A 150 1.37 0.05 -2.59
C VAL A 150 2.70 -0.67 -2.51
N VAL A 151 3.27 -0.78 -1.32
CA VAL A 151 4.53 -1.48 -1.09
C VAL A 151 4.27 -2.88 -0.53
N ILE A 152 4.85 -3.90 -1.15
CA ILE A 152 4.81 -5.29 -0.68
C ILE A 152 6.22 -5.64 -0.20
N GLY A 153 6.39 -5.70 1.13
CA GLY A 153 7.70 -5.92 1.76
C GLY A 153 7.79 -7.28 2.43
N HIS A 154 8.87 -8.02 2.12
CA HIS A 154 9.17 -9.27 2.80
C HIS A 154 10.17 -9.06 3.93
N SER A 155 9.96 -9.74 5.06
CA SER A 155 10.90 -9.71 6.20
C SER A 155 11.23 -8.26 6.59
N ASN A 156 12.52 -7.95 6.78
CA ASN A 156 13.03 -6.61 7.06
C ASN A 156 12.78 -5.57 5.96
N GLY A 157 12.48 -5.99 4.72
CA GLY A 157 12.06 -5.06 3.66
C GLY A 157 10.76 -4.33 4.02
N GLY A 158 9.83 -5.02 4.71
CA GLY A 158 8.63 -4.37 5.24
C GLY A 158 8.91 -3.34 6.34
N ASN A 159 10.04 -3.45 7.06
CA ASN A 159 10.46 -2.45 8.04
C ASN A 159 11.08 -1.23 7.35
N VAL A 160 11.89 -1.43 6.33
CA VAL A 160 12.44 -0.33 5.50
C VAL A 160 11.31 0.49 4.90
N ALA A 161 10.27 -0.15 4.35
CA ALA A 161 9.08 0.54 3.85
C ALA A 161 8.34 1.31 4.95
N ALA A 162 8.19 0.72 6.14
CA ALA A 162 7.53 1.37 7.27
C ALA A 162 8.32 2.58 7.77
N TYR A 163 9.65 2.50 7.87
CA TYR A 163 10.50 3.63 8.22
C TYR A 163 10.39 4.76 7.20
N ALA A 164 10.48 4.44 5.91
CA ALA A 164 10.36 5.44 4.85
C ALA A 164 9.01 6.18 4.92
N ALA A 165 7.93 5.45 5.19
CA ALA A 165 6.60 6.05 5.38
C ALA A 165 6.52 6.92 6.66
N GLN A 166 7.14 6.53 7.78
CA GLN A 166 7.22 7.39 8.97
C GLN A 166 7.93 8.72 8.68
N ASP A 167 8.91 8.66 7.78
CA ASP A 167 9.69 9.81 7.33
C ASP A 167 9.02 10.56 6.17
N GLY A 168 7.77 10.20 5.82
CA GLY A 168 6.91 10.93 4.90
C GLY A 168 7.00 10.51 3.43
N ALA A 169 7.56 9.33 3.13
CA ALA A 169 7.49 8.78 1.77
C ALA A 169 6.04 8.68 1.29
N PRO A 170 5.72 8.99 0.01
CA PRO A 170 4.36 9.02 -0.52
C PRO A 170 3.81 7.60 -0.78
N ILE A 171 3.64 6.84 0.29
CA ILE A 171 3.16 5.45 0.30
C ILE A 171 1.70 5.44 0.73
N TYR A 172 0.85 4.76 -0.03
CA TYR A 172 -0.57 4.62 0.28
C TYR A 172 -0.85 3.43 1.20
N ALA A 173 -0.23 2.29 0.89
CA ALA A 173 -0.37 1.09 1.70
C ALA A 173 0.90 0.25 1.73
N ILE A 174 1.09 -0.52 2.81
CA ILE A 174 2.20 -1.46 2.99
C ILE A 174 1.64 -2.83 3.35
N VAL A 175 2.02 -3.87 2.61
CA VAL A 175 1.78 -5.28 2.94
C VAL A 175 3.10 -5.86 3.46
N ARG A 176 3.18 -6.08 4.77
CA ARG A 176 4.35 -6.60 5.48
C ARG A 176 4.24 -8.11 5.62
N LEU A 177 4.91 -8.84 4.72
CA LEU A 177 4.92 -10.30 4.67
C LEU A 177 6.01 -10.85 5.60
N GLY A 178 5.59 -11.36 6.76
CA GLY A 178 6.50 -11.96 7.73
C GLY A 178 7.47 -10.97 8.38
N SER A 179 7.22 -9.67 8.30
CA SER A 179 8.13 -8.67 8.86
C SER A 179 8.25 -8.80 10.38
N PRO A 180 9.47 -8.78 10.94
CA PRO A 180 9.67 -8.83 12.38
C PRO A 180 9.18 -7.54 13.04
N PRO A 181 8.72 -7.60 14.30
CA PRO A 181 8.35 -6.42 15.04
C PRO A 181 9.57 -5.52 15.28
N ASP A 182 9.35 -4.20 15.26
CA ASP A 182 10.36 -3.20 15.60
C ASP A 182 9.73 -2.06 16.39
N ALA A 183 10.24 -1.80 17.58
CA ALA A 183 9.68 -0.82 18.51
C ALA A 183 9.83 0.63 18.01
N GLN A 184 10.66 0.87 17.00
CA GLN A 184 10.85 2.19 16.39
C GLN A 184 9.81 2.51 15.30
N ILE A 185 9.00 1.51 14.92
CA ILE A 185 7.84 1.72 14.05
C ILE A 185 6.64 2.04 14.96
N THR A 186 6.14 3.25 14.82
CA THR A 186 5.10 3.89 15.64
C THR A 186 3.86 4.13 14.77
N PRO A 187 2.73 3.45 15.03
CA PRO A 187 1.50 3.61 14.25
C PRO A 187 0.99 5.06 14.15
N GLN A 188 1.27 5.91 15.15
CA GLN A 188 0.88 7.32 15.18
C GLN A 188 1.57 8.14 14.08
N ARG A 189 2.81 7.79 13.70
CA ARG A 189 3.52 8.42 12.58
C ARG A 189 3.09 7.86 11.22
N MET A 190 2.22 6.85 11.23
CA MET A 190 1.81 6.07 10.07
C MET A 190 0.30 6.17 9.81
N GLU A 191 -0.41 7.12 10.42
CA GLU A 191 -1.87 7.28 10.28
C GLU A 191 -2.33 7.57 8.84
N HIS A 192 -1.42 8.07 8.00
CA HIS A 192 -1.63 8.35 6.58
C HIS A 192 -1.43 7.12 5.67
N VAL A 193 -1.01 5.98 6.22
CA VAL A 193 -0.69 4.75 5.47
C VAL A 193 -1.54 3.60 5.99
N THR A 194 -2.09 2.81 5.07
CA THR A 194 -2.74 1.54 5.44
C THR A 194 -1.72 0.42 5.54
N VAL A 195 -1.60 -0.24 6.68
CA VAL A 195 -0.60 -1.31 6.88
C VAL A 195 -1.27 -2.64 7.15
N PHE A 196 -0.87 -3.67 6.41
CA PHE A 196 -1.27 -5.06 6.58
C PHE A 196 -0.06 -5.88 7.06
N ASP A 197 -0.02 -6.19 8.35
CA ASP A 197 0.98 -7.06 8.95
C ASP A 197 0.54 -8.53 8.83
N VAL A 198 1.13 -9.22 7.86
CA VAL A 198 0.80 -10.60 7.52
C VAL A 198 1.79 -11.55 8.18
N TYR A 199 1.29 -12.57 8.86
CA TYR A 199 2.15 -13.52 9.58
C TYR A 199 1.66 -14.95 9.58
N ASP A 200 2.61 -15.88 9.57
CA ASP A 200 2.38 -17.27 9.93
C ASP A 200 2.85 -17.50 11.38
N PRO A 201 2.01 -18.04 12.28
CA PRO A 201 2.42 -18.39 13.65
C PRO A 201 3.59 -19.39 13.73
N LYS A 202 3.87 -20.13 12.65
CA LYS A 202 5.00 -21.05 12.55
C LYS A 202 6.30 -20.35 12.14
N ASP A 203 6.22 -19.08 11.71
CA ASP A 203 7.37 -18.29 11.28
C ASP A 203 8.16 -17.77 12.48
N THR A 204 9.29 -18.43 12.76
CA THR A 204 10.14 -18.12 13.91
C THR A 204 10.79 -16.74 13.89
N VAL A 205 10.85 -16.08 12.72
CA VAL A 205 11.45 -14.75 12.55
C VAL A 205 10.42 -13.65 12.71
N ALA A 206 9.22 -13.84 12.15
CA ALA A 206 8.07 -13.00 12.48
C ALA A 206 7.69 -13.17 13.97
N GLY A 207 8.06 -14.30 14.58
CA GLY A 207 8.22 -14.55 16.02
C GLY A 207 7.82 -15.99 16.37
N SER A 208 8.29 -16.66 17.41
CA SER A 208 8.26 -16.14 18.79
C SER A 208 7.18 -15.05 19.04
N ARG A 209 6.05 -15.10 18.32
CA ARG A 209 4.84 -14.32 18.60
C ARG A 209 4.10 -15.01 19.74
N VAL A 210 4.71 -14.94 20.93
CA VAL A 210 4.19 -15.49 22.16
C VAL A 210 2.95 -14.66 22.52
N ASN A 211 1.79 -15.19 22.16
CA ASN A 211 0.45 -14.65 22.34
C ASN A 211 0.05 -13.60 21.29
N ASP A 212 -1.05 -13.91 20.58
CA ASP A 212 -1.78 -13.04 19.66
C ASP A 212 -2.11 -11.63 20.23
N ALA A 213 -1.95 -11.42 21.54
CA ALA A 213 -2.15 -10.17 22.27
C ALA A 213 -0.95 -9.19 22.22
N GLN A 214 0.27 -9.64 21.93
CA GLN A 214 1.48 -8.80 21.89
C GLN A 214 1.90 -8.38 20.47
N ILE A 215 1.17 -8.81 19.45
CA ILE A 215 1.32 -8.27 18.10
C ILE A 215 0.78 -6.84 18.13
N PHE A 216 1.64 -5.87 18.44
CA PHE A 216 1.37 -4.42 18.45
C PHE A 216 -0.11 -4.07 18.61
N GLY A 217 -0.76 -4.53 19.68
CA GLY A 217 -2.19 -4.36 19.90
C GLY A 217 -3.10 -4.94 18.80
N PHE A 218 -3.79 -6.01 19.16
CA PHE A 218 -5.08 -6.44 18.60
C PHE A 218 -5.08 -7.24 17.29
N GLN A 219 -5.48 -8.52 17.42
CA GLN A 219 -6.18 -9.23 16.35
C GLN A 219 -7.38 -8.40 15.90
N GLY A 220 -7.40 -8.00 14.63
CA GLY A 220 -8.59 -7.43 13.98
C GLY A 220 -9.18 -6.17 14.62
N GLN A 221 -8.46 -5.46 15.50
CA GLN A 221 -8.91 -4.15 15.98
C GLN A 221 -7.93 -3.06 15.60
N ARG A 222 -8.49 -2.02 14.99
CA ARG A 222 -7.87 -0.74 14.69
C ARG A 222 -7.23 -0.19 15.97
N HIS A 223 -5.97 0.26 15.96
CA HIS A 223 -5.56 1.23 16.99
C HIS A 223 -6.46 2.45 16.82
N GLN A 224 -7.09 2.97 17.87
CA GLN A 224 -7.90 4.18 17.74
C GLN A 224 -7.11 5.25 16.97
N GLY A 225 -7.56 5.60 15.77
CA GLY A 225 -6.88 6.55 14.87
C GLY A 225 -6.04 5.97 13.74
N SER A 226 -5.53 4.72 13.80
CA SER A 226 -4.62 4.17 12.76
C SER A 226 -5.32 3.29 11.71
N CYS A 227 -4.64 3.06 10.59
CA CYS A 227 -5.05 2.14 9.51
C CYS A 227 -4.17 0.87 9.50
N TRP A 228 -3.89 0.31 10.68
CA TRP A 228 -3.02 -0.86 10.85
C TRP A 228 -3.83 -2.14 11.13
N TYR A 229 -3.59 -3.19 10.35
CA TYR A 229 -4.30 -4.45 10.40
C TYR A 229 -3.33 -5.63 10.49
N THR A 230 -3.62 -6.57 11.37
CA THR A 230 -2.84 -7.82 11.48
C THR A 230 -3.63 -8.97 10.86
N ILE A 231 -3.01 -9.71 9.94
CA ILE A 231 -3.63 -10.83 9.23
C ILE A 231 -2.81 -12.11 9.45
N ARG A 232 -3.46 -13.12 10.02
CA ARG A 232 -2.88 -14.45 10.18
C ARG A 232 -3.05 -15.26 8.90
N VAL A 233 -2.00 -15.96 8.49
CA VAL A 233 -2.00 -16.91 7.37
C VAL A 233 -1.38 -18.25 7.79
N ASN A 234 -1.54 -19.26 6.95
CA ASN A 234 -0.80 -20.52 7.05
C ASN A 234 0.06 -20.66 5.79
N ALA A 235 1.35 -20.37 5.91
CA ALA A 235 2.25 -20.45 4.76
C ALA A 235 2.69 -21.90 4.50
N PRO A 236 2.96 -22.26 3.24
CA PRO A 236 3.52 -23.57 2.92
C PRO A 236 4.86 -23.80 3.64
N ALA A 237 5.08 -25.02 4.13
CA ALA A 237 6.32 -25.40 4.79
C ALA A 237 7.51 -25.55 3.82
N LYS A 238 7.25 -25.82 2.54
CA LYS A 238 8.29 -26.00 1.52
C LYS A 238 8.58 -24.68 0.81
N ARG A 239 9.84 -24.24 0.87
CA ARG A 239 10.38 -23.15 0.05
C ARG A 239 10.99 -23.77 -1.21
N ASN A 240 10.43 -23.45 -2.38
CA ASN A 240 10.88 -24.05 -3.63
C ASN A 240 11.64 -23.09 -4.55
N LEU A 241 12.09 -21.91 -4.09
CA LEU A 241 12.36 -20.82 -5.04
C LEU A 241 13.77 -20.24 -5.07
N ILE A 242 14.66 -20.53 -4.11
CA ILE A 242 16.03 -19.99 -4.18
C ILE A 242 17.07 -21.04 -3.75
N PRO A 243 17.99 -21.46 -4.64
CA PRO A 243 19.21 -22.16 -4.23
C PRO A 243 20.01 -21.24 -3.29
N ASP A 244 20.44 -21.76 -2.13
CA ASP A 244 21.16 -21.04 -1.06
C ASP A 244 20.33 -20.20 -0.06
N ASP A 245 19.01 -20.43 0.00
CA ASP A 245 18.14 -19.74 0.96
C ASP A 245 18.47 -20.10 2.44
N LYS A 246 19.16 -19.18 3.13
CA LYS A 246 19.46 -19.23 4.58
C LYS A 246 18.37 -18.57 5.44
N GLU A 247 17.27 -18.11 4.84
CA GLU A 247 16.21 -17.41 5.55
C GLU A 247 15.54 -18.35 6.57
N LYS A 248 14.92 -17.81 7.63
CA LYS A 248 14.23 -18.59 8.68
C LYS A 248 12.70 -18.44 8.62
N HIS A 249 12.19 -17.70 7.63
CA HIS A 249 10.77 -17.43 7.41
C HIS A 249 9.99 -18.64 6.90
N THR A 250 8.69 -18.67 7.10
CA THR A 250 7.84 -19.57 6.28
C THR A 250 7.73 -19.02 4.86
N ASN A 251 7.14 -19.75 3.89
CA ASN A 251 7.04 -19.27 2.51
C ASN A 251 5.97 -18.14 2.37
N MET A 252 6.27 -16.97 2.93
CA MET A 252 5.33 -15.85 3.09
C MET A 252 5.03 -15.09 1.79
N HIS A 253 5.91 -15.20 0.79
CA HIS A 253 5.75 -14.59 -0.53
C HIS A 253 5.29 -15.62 -1.58
N SER A 254 4.39 -16.52 -1.18
CA SER A 254 3.79 -17.53 -2.05
C SER A 254 2.40 -17.11 -2.55
N ILE A 255 1.99 -17.63 -3.71
CA ILE A 255 0.65 -17.38 -4.25
C ILE A 255 -0.43 -17.90 -3.29
N GLU A 256 -0.18 -19.01 -2.59
CA GLU A 256 -1.08 -19.57 -1.59
C GLU A 256 -1.28 -18.64 -0.40
N VAL A 257 -0.21 -17.98 0.08
CA VAL A 257 -0.32 -16.95 1.12
C VAL A 257 -1.12 -15.77 0.59
N TRP A 258 -0.78 -15.25 -0.60
CA TRP A 258 -1.51 -14.13 -1.20
C TRP A 258 -3.01 -14.41 -1.38
N ASN A 259 -3.37 -15.61 -1.81
CA ASN A 259 -4.77 -16.04 -1.93
C ASN A 259 -5.49 -16.15 -0.59
N GLN A 260 -4.78 -16.36 0.52
CA GLN A 260 -5.36 -16.26 1.86
C GLN A 260 -5.66 -14.79 2.22
N LEU A 261 -4.76 -13.85 1.89
CA LEU A 261 -5.03 -12.42 2.08
C LEU A 261 -6.27 -11.99 1.29
N LEU A 262 -6.41 -12.41 0.03
CA LEU A 262 -7.59 -12.08 -0.79
C LEU A 262 -8.91 -12.70 -0.26
N LYS A 263 -8.85 -13.61 0.72
CA LYS A 263 -10.01 -14.16 1.43
C LYS A 263 -10.25 -13.48 2.78
N ASP A 264 -9.26 -12.78 3.33
CA ASP A 264 -9.44 -11.95 4.53
C ASP A 264 -10.39 -10.80 4.20
N THR A 265 -11.37 -10.55 5.06
CA THR A 265 -12.43 -9.58 4.76
C THR A 265 -11.89 -8.16 4.59
N THR A 266 -10.88 -7.78 5.39
CA THR A 266 -10.33 -6.42 5.36
C THR A 266 -9.45 -6.24 4.14
N PHE A 267 -8.51 -7.16 3.92
CA PHE A 267 -7.62 -7.08 2.77
C PHE A 267 -8.37 -7.25 1.45
N LYS A 268 -9.36 -8.14 1.39
CA LYS A 268 -10.23 -8.29 0.22
C LYS A 268 -10.91 -6.98 -0.14
N ARG A 269 -11.51 -6.28 0.83
CA ARG A 269 -12.15 -4.97 0.58
C ARG A 269 -11.14 -3.93 0.09
N PHE A 270 -9.94 -3.92 0.65
CA PHE A 270 -8.85 -3.08 0.17
C PHE A 270 -8.48 -3.42 -1.29
N ALA A 271 -8.18 -4.68 -1.60
CA ALA A 271 -7.82 -5.11 -2.95
C ALA A 271 -8.95 -4.85 -3.96
N GLU A 272 -10.19 -5.18 -3.59
CA GLU A 272 -11.38 -4.87 -4.37
C GLU A 272 -11.55 -3.37 -4.57
N SER A 273 -11.23 -2.53 -3.59
CA SER A 273 -11.30 -1.07 -3.79
C SER A 273 -10.29 -0.55 -4.80
N MET A 274 -9.11 -1.17 -4.87
CA MET A 274 -8.10 -0.87 -5.87
C MET A 274 -8.56 -1.33 -7.27
N GLN A 275 -9.40 -2.38 -7.34
CA GLN A 275 -9.87 -2.99 -8.60
C GLN A 275 -11.24 -2.51 -9.10
N ASN A 276 -12.22 -2.28 -8.21
CA ASN A 276 -13.66 -2.22 -8.50
C ASN A 276 -14.21 -0.80 -8.72
N TYR A 277 -13.38 0.17 -9.07
CA TYR A 277 -13.86 1.49 -9.46
C TYR A 277 -14.35 1.58 -10.93
N LYS A 278 -15.09 0.56 -11.39
CA LYS A 278 -16.04 0.53 -12.53
C LYS A 278 -17.07 -0.56 -12.18
N LYS A 279 -18.38 -0.44 -12.32
CA LYS A 279 -19.32 0.34 -13.16
C LYS A 279 -20.71 0.31 -12.45
N PRO A 280 -21.67 1.19 -12.74
CA PRO A 280 -22.45 1.08 -13.99
C PRO A 280 -22.03 2.05 -15.09
#